data_AF-A0A660RED6-F1
#
_entry.id   AF-A0A660RED6-F1
#
_cell.length_a   1.000
_cell.length_b   1.000
_cell.length_c   1.000
_cell.angle_alpha   90.00
_cell.angle_beta   90.00
_cell.angle_gamma   90.00
#
_symmetry.space_group_name_H-M   'P 1'
#
loop_
_entity.id
_entity.type
_entity.pdbx_description
1 polymer ?
#
loop_
_entity_poly.entity_id
_entity_poly.type
_entity_poly.pdbx_seq_one_letter_code
_entity_poly.pdbx_strand_id
1 'polypeptide(L)' 'MIVRILIGPTVWDRLTAYSSATVKGILLLAVFSFIEKDKTLFNVEITLALLSLASIAVISHFLGGKE' A
#
# COMPACT_ATOMS: atom_id res chain seq x y z
N MET A 1 3.93 -5.12 11.06
CA MET A 1 3.07 -4.11 10.40
C MET A 1 1.61 -4.39 10.61
N ILE A 2 1.13 -5.61 10.35
CA ILE A 2 -0.27 -6.02 10.58
C ILE A 2 -0.74 -5.70 12.01
N VAL A 3 0.07 -6.01 13.04
CA VAL A 3 -0.25 -5.66 14.43
C VAL A 3 -0.42 -4.15 14.65
N ARG A 4 0.39 -3.31 13.98
CA ARG A 4 0.29 -1.84 14.06
C ARG A 4 -0.92 -1.29 13.30
N ILE A 5 -1.41 -1.98 12.28
CA ILE A 5 -2.68 -1.62 11.60
C ILE A 5 -3.86 -1.78 12.58
N LEU A 6 -3.82 -2.82 13.42
CA LEU A 6 -4.90 -3.13 14.35
C LEU A 6 -4.84 -2.32 15.65
N ILE A 7 -3.64 -2.21 16.24
CA ILE A 7 -3.45 -1.69 17.61
C ILE A 7 -2.77 -0.31 17.61
N GLY A 8 -2.52 0.27 16.43
CA GLY A 8 -1.90 1.61 16.33
C GLY A 8 -2.71 2.65 17.11
N PRO A 9 -2.07 3.41 18.03
CA PRO A 9 -2.76 4.33 18.93
C PRO A 9 -3.41 5.50 18.19
N THR A 10 -2.81 5.95 17.08
CA THR A 10 -3.38 6.98 16.21
C THR A 10 -3.88 6.40 14.88
N VAL A 11 -4.79 7.12 14.21
CA VAL A 11 -5.22 6.74 12.86
C VAL A 11 -4.06 6.87 11.86
N TRP A 12 -3.18 7.85 12.06
CA TRP A 12 -1.98 8.05 11.26
C TRP A 12 -1.01 6.86 11.37
N ASP A 13 -0.77 6.32 12.57
CA ASP A 13 0.07 5.13 12.75
C ASP A 13 -0.46 3.92 11.98
N ARG A 14 -1.78 3.74 11.99
CA ARG A 14 -2.46 2.66 11.28
C ARG A 14 -2.36 2.84 9.77
N LEU A 15 -2.52 4.07 9.28
CA LEU A 15 -2.39 4.41 7.86
C LEU A 15 -0.96 4.23 7.35
N THR A 16 0.05 4.63 8.12
CA THR A 16 1.46 4.41 7.78
C THR A 16 1.79 2.91 7.78
N ALA A 17 1.27 2.16 8.76
CA ALA A 17 1.45 0.71 8.81
C ALA A 17 0.78 0.01 7.62
N TYR A 18 -0.40 0.47 7.18
CA TYR A 18 -1.09 0.00 5.98
C TYR A 18 -0.27 0.29 4.73
N SER A 19 0.14 1.55 4.52
CA SER A 19 0.97 1.97 3.38
C SER A 19 2.22 1.09 3.24
N SER A 20 2.95 0.91 4.34
CA SER A 20 4.18 0.13 4.30
C SER A 20 3.93 -1.37 4.09
N ALA A 21 2.83 -1.91 4.59
CA ALA A 21 2.44 -3.31 4.30
C ALA A 21 2.12 -3.50 2.82
N THR A 22 1.35 -2.57 2.22
CA THR A 22 0.97 -2.63 0.80
C THR A 22 2.18 -2.53 -0.12
N VAL A 23 3.09 -1.58 0.13
CA VAL A 23 4.33 -1.41 -0.67
C VAL A 23 5.21 -2.67 -0.60
N LYS A 24 5.32 -3.31 0.57
CA LYS A 24 6.06 -4.58 0.69
C LYS A 24 5.38 -5.72 -0.07
N GLY A 25 4.04 -5.78 -0.06
CA GLY A 25 3.29 -6.74 -0.85
C GLY A 25 3.53 -6.58 -2.36
N ILE A 26 3.50 -5.33 -2.84
CA ILE A 26 3.82 -5.01 -4.25
C ILE A 26 5.28 -5.39 -4.57
N LEU A 27 6.22 -5.10 -3.67
CA LEU A 27 7.62 -5.48 -3.87
C LEU A 27 7.80 -7.01 -3.93
N LEU A 28 7.09 -7.77 -3.09
CA LEU A 28 7.11 -9.24 -3.13
C LEU A 28 6.55 -9.76 -4.46
N LEU A 29 5.46 -9.16 -4.94
CA LEU A 29 4.91 -9.46 -6.27
C LEU A 29 5.92 -9.16 -7.38
N ALA A 30 6.61 -8.02 -7.33
CA ALA A 30 7.64 -7.65 -8.29
C ALA A 30 8.82 -8.65 -8.32
N VAL A 31 9.27 -9.11 -7.15
CA VAL A 31 10.29 -10.17 -7.06
C VAL A 31 9.77 -11.48 -7.64
N PHE A 32 8.53 -11.85 -7.33
CA PHE A 32 7.90 -13.07 -7.86
C PHE A 32 7.76 -13.03 -9.39
N SER A 33 7.25 -11.92 -9.93
CA SER A 33 7.13 -11.63 -11.36
C SER A 33 8.47 -11.71 -12.10
N PHE A 34 9.53 -11.17 -11.49
CA PHE A 34 10.88 -11.28 -12.02
C PHE A 34 11.37 -12.73 -12.09
N ILE A 35 11.10 -13.54 -11.05
CA ILE A 35 11.46 -14.96 -11.00
C ILE A 35 10.71 -15.76 -12.08
N GLU A 36 9.41 -15.55 -12.20
CA GLU A 36 8.54 -16.24 -13.17
C GLU A 36 8.75 -15.75 -14.62
N LYS A 37 9.48 -14.64 -14.81
CA LYS A 37 9.67 -13.95 -16.10
C LYS A 37 8.36 -13.54 -16.76
N ASP A 38 7.28 -13.43 -15.99
CA ASP A 38 5.96 -13.06 -16.48
C ASP A 38 5.77 -11.55 -16.45
N LYS A 39 5.95 -10.93 -17.62
CA LYS A 39 5.77 -9.48 -17.79
C LYS A 39 4.33 -9.02 -17.61
N THR A 40 3.35 -9.93 -17.59
CA THR A 40 1.93 -9.59 -17.40
C THR A 40 1.68 -9.09 -15.97
N LEU A 41 2.42 -9.62 -15.00
CA LEU A 41 2.34 -9.24 -13.59
C LEU A 41 2.82 -7.80 -13.34
N PHE A 42 3.71 -7.29 -14.19
CA PHE A 42 4.18 -5.91 -14.10
C PHE A 42 3.05 -4.87 -14.24
N ASN A 43 2.08 -5.12 -15.12
CA ASN A 43 0.92 -4.24 -15.27
C ASN A 43 0.03 -4.25 -14.01
N VAL A 44 -0.08 -5.42 -13.36
CA VAL A 44 -0.81 -5.58 -12.10
C VAL A 44 -0.10 -4.83 -10.98
N GLU A 45 1.22 -4.96 -10.87
CA GLU A 45 2.04 -4.27 -9.87
C GLU A 45 1.93 -2.75 -9.97
N ILE A 46 2.06 -2.20 -11.18
CA ILE A 46 1.90 -0.75 -11.41
C ILE A 46 0.50 -0.31 -11.01
N THR A 47 -0.53 -1.07 -11.41
CA THR A 47 -1.91 -0.75 -11.05
C THR A 47 -2.12 -0.76 -9.53
N LEU A 48 -1.58 -1.75 -8.83
CA LEU A 48 -1.62 -1.84 -7.37
C LEU A 48 -0.85 -0.70 -6.69
N ALA A 49 0.29 -0.28 -7.25
CA ALA A 49 1.06 0.85 -6.74
C ALA A 49 0.28 2.17 -6.84
N LEU A 50 -0.33 2.43 -8.00
CA LEU A 50 -1.17 3.60 -8.22
C LEU A 50 -2.40 3.58 -7.31
N LEU A 51 -3.06 2.42 -7.18
CA LEU A 51 -4.21 2.27 -6.30
C LEU A 51 -3.83 2.51 -4.83
N SER A 52 -2.70 1.96 -4.39
CA SER A 52 -2.18 2.18 -3.03
C SER A 52 -1.94 3.67 -2.75
N LEU A 53 -1.35 4.39 -3.70
CA LEU A 53 -1.10 5.82 -3.57
C LEU A 53 -2.42 6.60 -3.48
N ALA A 54 -3.37 6.31 -4.38
CA ALA A 54 -4.69 6.94 -4.40
C ALA A 54 -5.46 6.68 -3.09
N SER A 55 -5.46 5.45 -2.59
CA SER A 55 -6.11 5.11 -1.32
C SER A 55 -5.51 5.90 -0.15
N ILE A 56 -4.18 6.00 -0.05
CA ILE A 56 -3.53 6.77 1.03
C ILE A 56 -3.86 8.26 0.89
N ALA A 57 -3.84 8.81 -0.32
CA ALA A 57 -4.16 10.22 -0.56
C ALA A 57 -5.60 10.55 -0.15
N VAL A 58 -6.57 9.73 -0.58
CA VAL A 58 -7.99 9.88 -0.23
C VAL A 58 -8.19 9.79 1.27
N ILE A 59 -7.65 8.76 1.93
CA ILE A 59 -7.80 8.59 3.38
C ILE A 59 -7.13 9.75 4.13
N SER A 60 -5.94 10.18 3.70
CA SER A 60 -5.23 11.29 4.32
C SER A 60 -5.99 12.60 4.18
N HIS A 61 -6.66 12.84 3.05
CA HIS A 61 -7.51 14.01 2.85
C HIS A 61 -8.69 14.01 3.83
N PHE A 62 -9.40 12.89 3.96
CA PHE A 62 -10.50 12.76 4.92
C PHE A 62 -10.05 12.92 6.39
N LEU A 63 -8.88 12.39 6.74
CA LEU A 63 -8.33 12.52 8.09
C LEU A 63 -7.75 13.91 8.38
N GLY A 64 -7.31 14.62 7.34
CA GLY A 64 -6.73 15.96 7.42
C GLY A 64 -7.74 17.05 7.76
N GLY A 65 -9.04 16.78 7.61
CA GLY A 65 -10.11 17.62 8.14
C GLY A 65 -10.01 19.09 7.72
N LYS A 66 -9.76 19.37 6.45
CA LYS A 66 -9.95 20.69 5.87
C LYS A 66 -10.95 20.55 4.74
N GLU A 67 -12.14 21.07 5.02
CA GLU A 67 -13.29 21.37 4.15
C GLU A 67 -13.24 20.86 2.70
#